data_AF-A0A4Q3VLB3-F1
#
_entry.id   AF-A0A4Q3VLB3-F1
#
_cell.length_a   1.000
_cell.length_b   1.000
_cell.length_c   1.000
_cell.angle_alpha   90.00
_cell.angle_beta   90.00
_cell.angle_gamma   90.00
#
_symmetry.space_group_name_H-M   'P 1'
#
loop_
_entity.id
_entity.type
_entity.pdbx_description
1 polymer ?
#
loop_
_entity_poly.entity_id
_entity_poly.type
_entity_poly.pdbx_seq_one_letter_code
_entity_poly.pdbx_strand_id
1 'polypeptide(L)'
;IATVLQLLKLPDGTVKVLVEGLSRATIDNYLQTEEYFEAEASPLPEPEEDAIELEALARSAQSEFENYVKLNKKISAEVVAAVGQIESPSKLADTIASHLVIKIPEKEDLLSTISVIDRFQKVIGLMEGEIGVLQVEKRIRSRVKRQMEKTQREYYLNEQMKAIQKELGDGEDGANEITELEERIAKTKLSKEARAKADGEVKKLKAMSPMSAEATVVRNYLDTLLGLPWGKKSKVKRDLLLAEKVLDEDHYGLEKVKERILEYLAVQARTGTLKGPILCLVGPPGVGKTSLGKSIAKATGREFVRMALGGVRDEAEIRGHRRTYIGSMPGKIIQSLKKVGKSNPLFLLDEIDKMGQDFRGDPSSALLEVLDPEQNNTFADHYLEVDYDLSDVMFVTTSNTLNIPGPLMDRMEIIRLSGYTEQEKHAIAKQHLIPE
;
A
#
# COMPACT_ATOMS: atom_id res chain seq x y z
N ILE A 1 -42.31 60.32 16.29
CA ILE A 1 -42.71 61.29 15.24
C ILE A 1 -41.87 61.05 14.00
N ALA A 2 -42.51 60.92 12.84
CA ALA A 2 -41.84 60.69 11.57
C ALA A 2 -42.61 61.35 10.42
N THR A 3 -41.91 61.69 9.36
CA THR A 3 -42.49 62.26 8.14
C THR A 3 -42.42 61.25 7.01
N VAL A 4 -43.52 61.09 6.28
CA VAL A 4 -43.53 60.28 5.04
C VAL A 4 -42.92 61.10 3.92
N LEU A 5 -41.74 60.70 3.45
CA LEU A 5 -41.03 61.40 2.39
C LEU A 5 -41.50 60.99 1.00
N GLN A 6 -41.70 59.68 0.79
CA GLN A 6 -42.03 59.16 -0.53
C GLN A 6 -42.90 57.90 -0.44
N LEU A 7 -43.88 57.81 -1.33
CA LEU A 7 -44.74 56.64 -1.51
C LEU A 7 -44.62 56.15 -2.95
N LEU A 8 -44.16 54.91 -3.13
CA LEU A 8 -43.94 54.27 -4.43
C LEU A 8 -44.88 53.06 -4.53
N LYS A 9 -45.78 53.07 -5.52
CA LYS A 9 -46.60 51.90 -5.84
C LYS A 9 -45.86 51.04 -6.86
N LEU A 10 -45.56 49.80 -6.49
CA LEU A 10 -44.92 48.83 -7.37
C LEU A 10 -45.96 48.18 -8.31
N PRO A 11 -45.54 47.67 -9.49
CA PRO A 11 -46.45 47.09 -10.48
C PRO A 11 -47.23 45.85 -10.00
N ASP A 12 -46.77 45.21 -8.92
CA ASP A 12 -47.40 44.07 -8.26
C ASP A 12 -48.52 44.45 -7.28
N GLY A 13 -48.81 45.75 -7.14
CA GLY A 13 -49.80 46.29 -6.21
C GLY A 13 -49.27 46.57 -4.81
N THR A 14 -47.99 46.28 -4.52
CA THR A 14 -47.39 46.60 -3.22
C THR A 14 -47.00 48.08 -3.13
N VAL A 15 -47.05 48.64 -1.92
CA VAL A 15 -46.69 50.04 -1.66
C VAL A 15 -45.42 50.09 -0.83
N LYS A 16 -44.38 50.72 -1.36
CA LYS A 16 -43.14 51.01 -0.64
C LYS A 16 -43.18 52.45 -0.13
N VAL A 17 -43.06 52.61 1.18
CA VAL A 17 -43.06 53.92 1.85
C VAL A 17 -41.67 54.21 2.40
N LEU A 18 -41.15 55.39 2.12
CA LEU A 18 -39.94 55.93 2.75
C LEU A 18 -40.35 56.91 3.85
N VAL A 19 -39.92 56.61 5.07
CA VAL A 19 -40.28 57.37 6.27
C VAL A 19 -39.00 57.84 6.95
N GLU A 20 -38.95 59.12 7.32
CA GLU A 20 -37.86 59.71 8.09
C GLU A 20 -38.31 59.97 9.53
N GLY A 21 -37.64 59.34 10.49
CA GLY A 21 -37.88 59.57 11.91
C GLY A 21 -37.32 60.92 12.35
N LEU A 22 -38.14 61.76 12.98
CA LEU A 22 -37.73 63.07 13.48
C LEU A 22 -37.40 63.04 14.97
N SER A 23 -38.25 62.38 15.76
CA SER A 23 -38.08 62.26 17.22
C SER A 23 -38.81 61.04 17.75
N ARG A 24 -38.40 60.54 18.92
CA ARG A 24 -39.16 59.53 19.65
C ARG A 24 -40.39 60.17 20.29
N ALA A 25 -41.48 59.43 20.37
CA ALA A 25 -42.70 59.87 21.01
C ALA A 25 -43.36 58.70 21.74
N THR A 26 -44.01 59.00 22.84
CA THR A 26 -44.92 58.06 23.50
C THR A 26 -46.32 58.29 22.96
N ILE A 27 -47.09 57.22 22.80
CA ILE A 27 -48.51 57.34 22.47
C ILE A 27 -49.25 57.57 23.79
N ASP A 28 -49.95 58.69 23.89
CA ASP A 28 -50.71 59.07 25.07
C ASP A 28 -52.10 58.42 25.06
N ASN A 29 -52.81 58.52 23.92
CA ASN A 29 -54.13 57.93 23.71
C ASN A 29 -54.37 57.57 22.23
N TYR A 30 -55.15 56.53 21.96
CA TYR A 30 -55.67 56.24 20.62
C TYR A 30 -57.07 56.84 20.46
N LEU A 31 -57.30 57.60 19.38
CA LEU A 31 -58.57 58.32 19.14
C LEU A 31 -59.56 57.49 18.30
N GLN A 32 -59.19 57.13 17.06
CA GLN A 32 -60.01 56.36 16.12
C GLN A 32 -59.18 55.24 15.49
N THR A 33 -59.78 54.06 15.29
CA THR A 33 -59.06 52.85 14.85
C THR A 33 -59.75 52.05 13.73
N GLU A 34 -60.92 52.47 13.22
CA GLU A 34 -61.72 51.65 12.29
C GLU A 34 -61.22 51.70 10.82
N GLU A 35 -60.83 52.87 10.29
CA GLU A 35 -60.31 53.00 8.90
C GLU A 35 -58.79 53.24 8.83
N TYR A 36 -58.25 53.94 9.83
CA TYR A 36 -56.83 54.17 10.03
C TYR A 36 -56.56 54.36 11.53
N PHE A 37 -55.31 54.24 11.95
CA PHE A 37 -54.91 54.50 13.33
C PHE A 37 -54.64 55.99 13.53
N GLU A 38 -55.38 56.60 14.46
CA GLU A 38 -55.13 57.96 14.94
C GLU A 38 -54.76 57.93 16.43
N ALA A 39 -53.67 58.62 16.80
CA ALA A 39 -53.15 58.63 18.15
C ALA A 39 -52.64 60.02 18.54
N GLU A 40 -52.92 60.42 19.77
CA GLU A 40 -52.25 61.53 20.43
C GLU A 40 -50.88 61.05 20.91
N ALA A 41 -49.83 61.79 20.59
CA ALA A 41 -48.47 61.41 20.95
C ALA A 41 -47.64 62.62 21.40
N SER A 42 -46.97 62.47 22.53
CA SER A 42 -46.07 63.48 23.09
C SER A 42 -44.61 63.16 22.77
N PRO A 43 -43.78 64.16 22.41
CA PRO A 43 -42.36 63.94 22.17
C PRO A 43 -41.68 63.45 23.46
N LEU A 44 -40.82 62.45 23.31
CA LEU A 44 -40.07 61.87 24.41
C LEU A 44 -38.66 62.47 24.41
N PRO A 45 -38.33 63.36 25.37
CA PRO A 45 -37.02 63.99 25.41
C PRO A 45 -35.94 62.97 25.77
N GLU A 46 -34.75 63.18 25.23
CA GLU A 46 -33.57 62.40 25.59
C GLU A 46 -33.07 62.84 26.98
N PRO A 47 -32.61 61.91 27.84
CA PRO A 47 -32.05 62.26 29.14
C PRO A 47 -30.75 63.06 28.98
N GLU A 48 -30.46 63.94 29.94
CA GLU A 48 -29.14 64.55 30.06
C GLU A 48 -28.13 63.50 30.55
N GLU A 49 -27.08 63.27 29.77
CA GLU A 49 -26.07 62.22 30.00
C GLU A 49 -24.65 62.80 30.00
N ASP A 50 -23.68 62.05 30.52
CA ASP A 50 -22.28 62.50 30.61
C ASP A 50 -21.68 62.68 29.20
N ALA A 51 -21.30 63.92 28.89
CA ALA A 51 -20.76 64.29 27.59
C ALA A 51 -19.42 63.61 27.26
N ILE A 52 -18.59 63.31 28.27
CA ILE A 52 -17.28 62.66 28.10
C ILE A 52 -17.50 61.19 27.73
N GLU A 53 -18.42 60.51 28.42
CA GLU A 53 -18.76 59.12 28.15
C GLU A 53 -19.40 58.95 26.77
N LEU A 54 -20.33 59.85 26.40
CA LEU A 54 -20.94 59.87 25.08
C LEU A 54 -19.93 60.05 23.94
N GLU A 55 -18.98 60.98 24.10
CA GLU A 55 -17.95 61.21 23.09
C GLU A 55 -17.03 59.98 22.93
N ALA A 56 -16.66 59.33 24.03
CA ALA A 56 -15.86 58.10 24.01
C ALA A 56 -16.60 56.96 23.29
N LEU A 57 -17.89 56.75 23.60
CA LEU A 57 -18.71 55.72 22.97
C LEU A 57 -18.97 56.01 21.49
N ALA A 58 -19.19 57.28 21.11
CA ALA A 58 -19.36 57.69 19.72
C ALA A 58 -18.12 57.35 18.88
N ARG A 59 -16.91 57.66 19.38
CA ARG A 59 -15.65 57.32 18.69
C ARG A 59 -15.47 55.80 18.57
N SER A 60 -15.77 55.04 19.62
CA SER A 60 -15.71 53.58 19.59
C SER A 60 -16.69 52.98 18.57
N ALA A 61 -17.94 53.45 18.57
CA ALA A 61 -18.96 53.01 17.61
C ALA A 61 -18.57 53.32 16.16
N GLN A 62 -17.99 54.49 15.90
CA GLN A 62 -17.51 54.85 14.56
C GLN A 62 -16.35 53.93 14.10
N SER A 63 -15.38 53.67 14.97
CA SER A 63 -14.26 52.76 14.69
C SER A 63 -14.75 51.33 14.39
N GLU A 64 -15.67 50.80 15.20
CA GLU A 64 -16.25 49.48 14.97
C GLU A 64 -17.11 49.42 13.70
N PHE A 65 -17.84 50.49 13.38
CA PHE A 65 -18.61 50.58 12.14
C PHE A 65 -17.70 50.55 10.90
N GLU A 66 -16.55 51.24 10.93
CA GLU A 66 -15.55 51.15 9.85
C GLU A 66 -15.03 49.71 9.67
N ASN A 67 -14.76 49.01 10.77
CA ASN A 67 -14.33 47.61 10.74
C ASN A 67 -15.43 46.69 10.18
N TYR A 68 -16.68 46.92 10.57
CA TYR A 68 -17.85 46.21 10.07
C TYR A 68 -18.00 46.38 8.55
N VAL A 69 -17.93 47.61 8.02
CA VAL A 69 -18.06 47.88 6.58
C VAL A 69 -16.92 47.27 5.76
N LYS A 70 -15.68 47.24 6.28
CA LYS A 70 -14.55 46.57 5.61
C LYS A 70 -14.81 45.07 5.40
N LEU A 71 -15.56 44.43 6.29
CA LEU A 71 -15.92 43.01 6.19
C LEU A 71 -17.21 42.80 5.38
N ASN A 72 -18.18 43.71 5.52
CA ASN A 72 -19.47 43.66 4.83
C ASN A 72 -19.50 44.56 3.59
N LYS A 73 -19.11 43.99 2.45
CA LYS A 73 -19.06 44.69 1.14
C LYS A 73 -20.41 45.15 0.58
N LYS A 74 -21.53 44.93 1.28
CA LYS A 74 -22.85 45.42 0.86
C LYS A 74 -23.05 46.91 1.16
N ILE A 75 -22.27 47.47 2.09
CA ILE A 75 -22.33 48.88 2.46
C ILE A 75 -21.27 49.65 1.65
N SER A 76 -21.68 50.74 1.00
CA SER A 76 -20.77 51.60 0.22
C SER A 76 -19.84 52.38 1.14
N ALA A 77 -18.61 52.63 0.69
CA ALA A 77 -17.64 53.46 1.41
C ALA A 77 -18.13 54.91 1.61
N GLU A 78 -19.05 55.39 0.76
CA GLU A 78 -19.71 56.70 0.90
C GLU A 78 -20.52 56.81 2.20
N VAL A 79 -21.11 55.71 2.66
CA VAL A 79 -21.90 55.67 3.90
C VAL A 79 -21.00 55.86 5.12
N VAL A 80 -19.78 55.32 5.10
CA VAL A 80 -18.80 55.49 6.18
C VAL A 80 -18.39 56.97 6.31
N ALA A 81 -18.14 57.62 5.17
CA ALA A 81 -17.82 59.04 5.15
C ALA A 81 -18.98 59.90 5.66
N ALA A 82 -20.22 59.57 5.30
CA ALA A 82 -21.42 60.27 5.78
C ALA A 82 -21.62 60.11 7.30
N VAL A 83 -21.45 58.89 7.83
CA VAL A 83 -21.54 58.60 9.27
C VAL A 83 -20.49 59.40 10.06
N GLY A 84 -19.27 59.53 9.52
CA GLY A 84 -18.19 60.29 10.17
C GLY A 84 -18.38 61.81 10.22
N GLN A 85 -19.37 62.36 9.50
CA GLN A 85 -19.72 63.78 9.52
C GLN A 85 -20.86 64.12 10.50
N ILE A 86 -21.45 63.11 11.15
CA ILE A 86 -22.58 63.32 12.07
C ILE A 86 -22.07 63.79 13.43
N GLU A 87 -22.34 65.04 13.79
CA GLU A 87 -21.92 65.64 15.07
C GLU A 87 -22.83 65.27 16.25
N SER A 88 -24.10 64.92 15.99
CA SER A 88 -25.06 64.58 17.04
C SER A 88 -24.94 63.10 17.44
N PRO A 89 -24.60 62.77 18.71
CA PRO A 89 -24.40 61.39 19.16
C PRO A 89 -25.65 60.51 18.99
N SER A 90 -26.85 61.05 19.27
CA SER A 90 -28.10 60.29 19.09
C SER A 90 -28.35 59.94 17.62
N LYS A 91 -28.19 60.91 16.70
CA LYS A 91 -28.32 60.66 15.26
C LYS A 91 -27.25 59.69 14.74
N LEU A 92 -26.04 59.75 15.29
CA LEU A 92 -24.96 58.84 14.93
C LEU A 92 -25.33 57.39 15.27
N ALA A 93 -25.80 57.14 16.49
CA ALA A 93 -26.23 55.81 16.92
C ALA A 93 -27.37 55.26 16.05
N ASP A 94 -28.38 56.09 15.76
CA ASP A 94 -29.54 55.68 14.95
C ASP A 94 -29.15 55.42 13.48
N THR A 95 -28.24 56.23 12.93
CA THR A 95 -27.75 56.06 11.55
C THR A 95 -26.93 54.77 11.42
N ILE A 96 -26.00 54.52 12.36
CA ILE A 96 -25.22 53.27 12.38
C ILE A 96 -26.16 52.07 12.46
N ALA A 97 -27.12 52.09 13.40
CA ALA A 97 -28.09 51.01 13.58
C ALA A 97 -28.91 50.71 12.31
N SER A 98 -29.26 51.74 11.52
CA SER A 98 -30.01 51.58 10.26
C SER A 98 -29.26 50.73 9.22
N HIS A 99 -27.93 50.80 9.22
CA HIS A 99 -27.05 50.07 8.31
C HIS A 99 -26.65 48.68 8.80
N LEU A 100 -26.94 48.34 10.06
CA LEU A 100 -26.70 47.00 10.59
C LEU A 100 -27.70 45.98 10.01
N VAL A 101 -27.16 44.83 9.62
CA VAL A 101 -27.93 43.68 9.12
C VAL A 101 -28.31 42.77 10.28
N ILE A 102 -29.10 43.31 11.21
CA ILE A 102 -29.58 42.62 12.42
C ILE A 102 -31.08 42.29 12.31
N LYS A 103 -31.59 41.44 13.21
CA LYS A 103 -33.00 40.99 13.18
C LYS A 103 -33.94 42.13 13.58
N ILE A 104 -35.19 42.08 13.12
CA ILE A 104 -36.20 43.10 13.40
C ILE A 104 -36.38 43.36 14.92
N PRO A 105 -36.46 42.34 15.79
CA PRO A 105 -36.59 42.59 17.24
C PRO A 105 -35.42 43.36 17.85
N GLU A 106 -34.20 43.16 17.33
CA GLU A 106 -33.01 43.89 17.79
C GLU A 106 -33.05 45.35 17.32
N LYS A 107 -33.56 45.62 16.10
CA LYS A 107 -33.79 46.99 15.62
C LYS A 107 -34.85 47.72 16.44
N GLU A 108 -35.91 47.01 16.81
CA GLU A 108 -36.98 47.55 17.66
C GLU A 108 -36.47 47.87 19.06
N ASP A 109 -35.66 47.00 19.66
CA ASP A 109 -35.04 47.24 20.97
C ASP A 109 -34.10 48.46 20.95
N LEU A 110 -33.29 48.62 19.89
CA LEU A 110 -32.46 49.80 19.69
C LEU A 110 -33.29 51.08 19.55
N LEU A 111 -34.38 51.04 18.77
CA LEU A 111 -35.26 52.19 18.58
C LEU A 111 -35.97 52.59 19.88
N SER A 112 -36.34 51.60 20.70
CA SER A 112 -37.02 51.77 21.99
C SER A 112 -36.09 52.25 23.11
N THR A 113 -34.77 52.16 22.93
CA THR A 113 -33.78 52.58 23.92
C THR A 113 -33.64 54.11 23.92
N ILE A 114 -34.09 54.77 24.98
CA ILE A 114 -34.11 56.23 25.10
C ILE A 114 -32.71 56.79 25.39
N SER A 115 -31.99 56.17 26.34
CA SER A 115 -30.61 56.53 26.69
C SER A 115 -29.68 56.40 25.48
N VAL A 116 -28.86 57.43 25.24
CA VAL A 116 -27.94 57.44 24.11
C VAL A 116 -26.71 56.59 24.43
N ILE A 117 -26.23 56.64 25.67
CA ILE A 117 -25.17 55.76 26.20
C ILE A 117 -25.54 54.29 26.02
N ASP A 118 -26.71 53.86 26.53
CA ASP A 118 -27.14 52.46 26.43
C ASP A 118 -27.30 52.02 24.97
N ARG A 119 -27.78 52.93 24.11
CA ARG A 119 -27.94 52.65 22.67
C ARG A 119 -26.58 52.42 22.02
N PHE A 120 -25.58 53.24 22.30
CA PHE A 120 -24.22 53.02 21.78
C PHE A 120 -23.64 51.70 22.25
N GLN A 121 -23.79 51.34 23.54
CA GLN A 121 -23.30 50.07 24.07
C GLN A 121 -23.96 48.88 23.35
N LYS A 122 -25.28 48.91 23.15
CA LYS A 122 -26.01 47.88 22.40
C LYS A 122 -25.56 47.81 20.94
N VAL A 123 -25.42 48.96 20.27
CA VAL A 123 -24.98 49.04 18.86
C VAL A 123 -23.57 48.47 18.69
N ILE A 124 -22.64 48.80 19.58
CA ILE A 124 -21.27 48.25 19.59
C ILE A 124 -21.30 46.73 19.78
N GLY A 125 -22.03 46.23 20.79
CA GLY A 125 -22.11 44.79 21.04
C GLY A 125 -22.70 44.00 19.87
N LEU A 126 -23.73 44.54 19.21
CA LEU A 126 -24.30 43.93 18.01
C LEU A 126 -23.32 43.94 16.83
N MET A 127 -22.56 45.03 16.65
CA MET A 127 -21.50 45.09 15.62
C MET A 127 -20.39 44.06 15.88
N GLU A 128 -19.91 43.92 17.11
CA GLU A 128 -18.86 42.95 17.47
C GLU A 128 -19.30 41.51 17.17
N GLY A 129 -20.55 41.17 17.52
CA GLY A 129 -21.13 39.86 17.22
C GLY A 129 -21.16 39.56 15.73
N GLU A 130 -21.65 40.51 14.93
CA GLU A 130 -21.73 40.38 13.47
C GLU A 130 -20.35 40.34 12.80
N ILE A 131 -19.39 41.14 13.27
CA ILE A 131 -17.99 41.08 12.84
C ILE A 131 -17.43 39.67 13.05
N GLY A 132 -17.71 39.05 14.20
CA GLY A 132 -17.29 37.68 14.51
C GLY A 132 -17.84 36.65 13.50
N VAL A 133 -19.13 36.74 13.18
CA VAL A 133 -19.77 35.86 12.19
C VAL A 133 -19.13 36.03 10.81
N LEU A 134 -18.98 37.26 10.33
CA LEU A 134 -18.40 37.57 9.02
C LEU A 134 -16.95 37.08 8.89
N GLN A 135 -16.16 37.15 9.96
CA GLN A 135 -14.79 36.63 9.97
C GLN A 135 -14.74 35.10 9.84
N VAL A 136 -15.64 34.38 10.53
CA VAL A 136 -15.75 32.92 10.43
C VAL A 136 -16.16 32.51 9.01
N GLU A 137 -17.15 33.18 8.42
CA GLU A 137 -17.57 32.93 7.03
C GLU A 137 -16.41 33.14 6.05
N LYS A 138 -15.65 34.24 6.20
CA LYS A 138 -14.46 34.52 5.38
C LYS A 138 -13.41 33.41 5.52
N ARG A 139 -13.18 32.91 6.74
CA ARG A 139 -12.24 31.82 7.01
C ARG A 139 -12.69 30.52 6.32
N ILE A 140 -13.96 30.15 6.45
CA ILE A 140 -14.55 28.97 5.80
C ILE A 140 -14.41 29.09 4.28
N ARG A 141 -14.79 30.23 3.70
CA ARG A 141 -14.70 30.48 2.26
C ARG A 141 -13.27 30.34 1.73
N SER A 142 -12.30 30.85 2.49
CA SER A 142 -10.87 30.74 2.11
C SER A 142 -10.36 29.30 2.14
N ARG A 143 -10.80 28.50 3.12
CA ARG A 143 -10.46 27.07 3.22
C ARG A 143 -11.05 26.26 2.07
N VAL A 144 -12.34 26.48 1.76
CA VAL A 144 -13.02 25.83 0.63
C VAL A 144 -12.33 26.19 -0.69
N LYS A 145 -11.99 27.47 -0.90
CA LYS A 145 -11.28 27.90 -2.11
C LYS A 145 -9.92 27.21 -2.27
N ARG A 146 -9.10 27.15 -1.21
CA ARG A 146 -7.81 26.44 -1.24
C ARG A 146 -7.95 24.95 -1.54
N GLN A 147 -8.97 24.31 -0.96
CA GLN A 147 -9.23 22.89 -1.21
C GLN A 147 -9.66 22.65 -2.66
N MET A 148 -10.55 23.48 -3.21
CA MET A 148 -10.96 23.40 -4.61
C MET A 148 -9.81 23.67 -5.58
N GLU A 149 -8.97 24.67 -5.32
CA GLU A 149 -7.77 24.96 -6.13
C GLU A 149 -6.79 23.79 -6.12
N LYS A 150 -6.60 23.12 -4.96
CA LYS A 150 -5.78 21.92 -4.87
C LYS A 150 -6.34 20.78 -5.71
N THR A 151 -7.64 20.51 -5.61
CA THR A 151 -8.31 19.45 -6.38
C THR A 151 -8.31 19.74 -7.88
N GLN A 152 -8.58 20.98 -8.31
CA GLN A 152 -8.48 21.37 -9.71
C GLN A 152 -7.05 21.26 -10.24
N ARG A 153 -6.05 21.66 -9.45
CA ARG A 153 -4.64 21.54 -9.82
C ARG A 153 -4.22 20.08 -9.94
N GLU A 154 -4.62 19.21 -9.02
CA GLU A 154 -4.38 17.77 -9.10
C GLU A 154 -5.07 17.14 -10.31
N TYR A 155 -6.33 17.52 -10.59
CA TYR A 155 -7.06 17.06 -11.77
C TYR A 155 -6.36 17.48 -13.07
N TYR A 156 -5.98 18.76 -13.17
CA TYR A 156 -5.30 19.31 -14.34
C TYR A 156 -3.91 18.68 -14.53
N LEU A 157 -3.14 18.49 -13.46
CA LEU A 157 -1.84 17.83 -13.52
C LEU A 157 -1.97 16.35 -13.92
N ASN A 158 -3.00 15.64 -13.46
CA ASN A 158 -3.25 14.26 -13.87
C ASN A 158 -3.68 14.14 -15.33
N GLU A 159 -4.54 15.04 -15.82
CA GLU A 159 -4.90 15.09 -17.25
C GLU A 159 -3.69 15.48 -18.11
N GLN A 160 -2.87 16.43 -17.67
CA GLN A 160 -1.61 16.75 -18.35
C GLN A 160 -0.63 15.57 -18.32
N MET A 161 -0.49 14.86 -17.20
CA MET A 161 0.34 13.66 -17.12
C MET A 161 -0.15 12.56 -18.05
N LYS A 162 -1.48 12.35 -18.16
CA LYS A 162 -2.05 11.40 -19.14
C LYS A 162 -1.79 11.84 -20.59
N ALA A 163 -1.93 13.14 -20.88
CA ALA A 163 -1.66 13.67 -22.20
C ALA A 163 -0.16 13.57 -22.54
N ILE A 164 0.73 13.88 -21.59
CA ILE A 164 2.17 13.73 -21.70
C ILE A 164 2.55 12.26 -21.87
N GLN A 165 1.98 11.32 -21.09
CA GLN A 165 2.20 9.87 -21.26
C GLN A 165 1.74 9.37 -22.64
N LYS A 166 0.66 9.96 -23.17
CA LYS A 166 0.14 9.65 -24.52
C LYS A 166 1.01 10.23 -25.64
N GLU A 167 1.62 11.41 -25.43
CA GLU A 167 2.53 12.06 -26.38
C GLU A 167 3.98 11.56 -26.31
N LEU A 168 4.47 11.13 -25.13
CA LEU A 168 5.83 10.60 -24.96
C LEU A 168 6.02 9.20 -25.57
N GLY A 169 4.96 8.55 -26.07
CA GLY A 169 5.11 7.27 -26.77
C GLY A 169 5.56 6.11 -25.87
N ASP A 170 5.33 6.19 -24.55
CA ASP A 170 5.62 5.10 -23.60
C ASP A 170 4.40 4.15 -23.43
N GLY A 171 3.63 4.04 -24.52
CA GLY A 171 2.30 3.43 -24.57
C GLY A 171 2.25 1.99 -25.07
N GLU A 172 3.39 1.31 -25.27
CA GLU A 172 3.39 -0.11 -25.62
C GLU A 172 4.11 -0.99 -24.59
N ASP A 173 5.28 -0.65 -24.06
CA ASP A 173 6.04 -1.63 -23.25
C ASP A 173 5.49 -1.87 -21.82
N GLY A 174 5.11 -0.83 -21.08
CA GLY A 174 4.67 -0.98 -19.68
C GLY A 174 3.25 -1.55 -19.51
N ALA A 175 2.33 -1.22 -20.42
CA ALA A 175 0.98 -1.76 -20.43
C ALA A 175 0.95 -3.19 -21.00
N ASN A 176 1.81 -3.51 -21.97
CA ASN A 176 1.99 -4.87 -22.45
C ASN A 176 2.60 -5.76 -21.37
N GLU A 177 3.59 -5.30 -20.59
CA GLU A 177 4.22 -6.11 -19.52
C GLU A 177 3.17 -6.62 -18.51
N ILE A 178 2.29 -5.74 -18.03
CA ILE A 178 1.28 -6.12 -17.04
C ILE A 178 0.27 -7.10 -17.65
N THR A 179 -0.14 -6.87 -18.89
CA THR A 179 -1.06 -7.76 -19.61
C THR A 179 -0.42 -9.14 -19.84
N GLU A 180 0.87 -9.18 -20.19
CA GLU A 180 1.64 -10.41 -20.35
C GLU A 180 1.75 -11.19 -19.02
N LEU A 181 1.99 -10.48 -17.91
CA LEU A 181 2.02 -11.10 -16.57
C LEU A 181 0.66 -11.70 -16.21
N GLU A 182 -0.45 -11.01 -16.47
CA GLU A 182 -1.80 -11.53 -16.25
C GLU A 182 -2.09 -12.76 -17.11
N GLU A 183 -1.67 -12.76 -18.38
CA GLU A 183 -1.77 -13.94 -19.24
C GLU A 183 -0.93 -15.11 -18.74
N ARG A 184 0.31 -14.86 -18.29
CA ARG A 184 1.20 -15.89 -17.73
C ARG A 184 0.63 -16.49 -16.45
N ILE A 185 0.04 -15.67 -15.57
CA ILE A 185 -0.66 -16.15 -14.36
C ILE A 185 -1.84 -17.05 -14.74
N ALA A 186 -2.62 -16.67 -15.77
CA ALA A 186 -3.75 -17.45 -16.24
C ALA A 186 -3.33 -18.79 -16.86
N LYS A 187 -2.26 -18.79 -17.67
CA LYS A 187 -1.71 -19.99 -18.33
C LYS A 187 -1.01 -20.95 -17.35
N THR A 188 -0.45 -20.43 -16.27
CA THR A 188 0.29 -21.23 -15.28
C THR A 188 -0.65 -21.90 -14.29
N LYS A 189 -0.43 -23.20 -14.04
CA LYS A 189 -1.22 -24.01 -13.11
C LYS A 189 -0.79 -23.79 -11.65
N LEU A 190 -0.88 -22.55 -11.19
CA LEU A 190 -0.57 -22.14 -9.82
C LEU A 190 -1.50 -22.82 -8.81
N SER A 191 -1.02 -23.02 -7.57
CA SER A 191 -1.89 -23.37 -6.43
C SER A 191 -2.87 -22.22 -6.14
N LYS A 192 -3.94 -22.49 -5.38
CA LYS A 192 -4.91 -21.45 -5.00
C LYS A 192 -4.24 -20.29 -4.25
N GLU A 193 -3.33 -20.61 -3.35
CA GLU A 193 -2.57 -19.65 -2.56
C GLU A 193 -1.60 -18.84 -3.43
N ALA A 194 -0.80 -19.53 -4.26
CA ALA A 194 0.14 -18.88 -5.17
C ALA A 194 -0.56 -17.96 -6.17
N ARG A 195 -1.75 -18.34 -6.67
CA ARG A 195 -2.55 -17.50 -7.56
C ARG A 195 -3.08 -16.25 -6.84
N ALA A 196 -3.66 -16.40 -5.65
CA ALA A 196 -4.16 -15.27 -4.88
C ALA A 196 -3.04 -14.26 -4.57
N LYS A 197 -1.84 -14.76 -4.28
CA LYS A 197 -0.66 -13.91 -4.04
C LYS A 197 -0.15 -13.24 -5.32
N ALA A 198 -0.05 -13.97 -6.43
CA ALA A 198 0.33 -13.41 -7.73
C ALA A 198 -0.63 -12.27 -8.15
N ASP A 199 -1.93 -12.50 -8.04
CA ASP A 199 -2.96 -11.49 -8.37
C ASP A 199 -2.86 -10.26 -7.46
N GLY A 200 -2.59 -10.46 -6.16
CA GLY A 200 -2.37 -9.38 -5.21
C GLY A 200 -1.14 -8.53 -5.54
N GLU A 201 -0.04 -9.17 -5.93
CA GLU A 201 1.20 -8.50 -6.30
C GLU A 201 1.10 -7.77 -7.65
N VAL A 202 0.38 -8.31 -8.64
CA VAL A 202 0.07 -7.61 -9.90
C VAL A 202 -0.80 -6.36 -9.65
N LYS A 203 -1.79 -6.45 -8.76
CA LYS A 203 -2.59 -5.27 -8.36
C LYS A 203 -1.74 -4.17 -7.73
N LYS A 204 -0.75 -4.55 -6.89
CA LYS A 204 0.22 -3.59 -6.33
C LYS A 204 1.09 -2.97 -7.43
N LEU A 205 1.60 -3.80 -8.35
CA LEU A 205 2.42 -3.34 -9.48
C LEU A 205 1.68 -2.33 -10.36
N LYS A 206 0.37 -2.56 -10.63
CA LYS A 206 -0.50 -1.63 -11.38
C LYS A 206 -0.63 -0.25 -10.73
N ALA A 207 -0.57 -0.17 -9.39
CA ALA A 207 -0.69 1.09 -8.66
C ALA A 207 0.64 1.83 -8.48
N MET A 208 1.77 1.15 -8.73
CA MET A 208 3.11 1.70 -8.54
C MET A 208 3.64 2.37 -9.81
N SER A 209 4.56 3.32 -9.64
CA SER A 209 5.32 3.87 -10.77
C SER A 209 6.29 2.81 -11.33
N PRO A 210 6.35 2.60 -12.66
CA PRO A 210 7.23 1.60 -13.29
C PRO A 210 8.72 1.74 -12.94
N MET A 211 9.17 2.95 -12.60
CA MET A 211 10.58 3.27 -12.28
C MET A 211 10.92 3.11 -10.79
N SER A 212 9.96 2.73 -9.94
CA SER A 212 10.21 2.54 -8.51
C SER A 212 11.08 1.31 -8.23
N ALA A 213 11.98 1.42 -7.25
CA ALA A 213 12.75 0.28 -6.72
C ALA A 213 11.83 -0.85 -6.21
N GLU A 214 10.68 -0.50 -5.65
CA GLU A 214 9.68 -1.47 -5.19
C GLU A 214 9.03 -2.22 -6.35
N ALA A 215 8.80 -1.54 -7.48
CA ALA A 215 8.26 -2.17 -8.68
C ALA A 215 9.24 -3.24 -9.23
N THR A 216 10.55 -2.97 -9.19
CA THR A 216 11.58 -3.96 -9.57
C THR A 216 11.57 -5.19 -8.65
N VAL A 217 11.38 -5.02 -7.35
CA VAL A 217 11.27 -6.14 -6.40
C VAL A 217 10.04 -7.00 -6.71
N VAL A 218 8.90 -6.38 -6.98
CA VAL A 218 7.65 -7.07 -7.32
C VAL A 218 7.77 -7.79 -8.68
N ARG A 219 8.41 -7.18 -9.68
CA ARG A 219 8.70 -7.84 -10.97
C ARG A 219 9.57 -9.08 -10.80
N ASN A 220 10.68 -8.96 -10.08
CA ASN A 220 11.58 -10.09 -9.82
C ASN A 220 10.88 -11.23 -9.05
N TYR A 221 9.99 -10.87 -8.13
CA TYR A 221 9.15 -11.82 -7.40
C TYR A 221 8.19 -12.54 -8.35
N LEU A 222 7.42 -11.80 -9.17
CA LEU A 222 6.48 -12.38 -10.12
C LEU A 222 7.19 -13.26 -11.16
N ASP A 223 8.36 -12.85 -11.65
CA ASP A 223 9.17 -13.67 -12.57
C ASP A 223 9.68 -14.96 -11.90
N THR A 224 10.07 -14.89 -10.63
CA THR A 224 10.46 -16.08 -9.87
C THR A 224 9.27 -17.02 -9.68
N LEU A 225 8.14 -16.51 -9.22
CA LEU A 225 6.93 -17.28 -8.98
C LEU A 225 6.41 -17.95 -10.27
N LEU A 226 6.35 -17.20 -11.38
CA LEU A 226 5.89 -17.68 -12.68
C LEU A 226 6.91 -18.56 -13.40
N GLY A 227 8.20 -18.40 -13.08
CA GLY A 227 9.28 -19.23 -13.62
C GLY A 227 9.34 -20.63 -13.00
N LEU A 228 8.66 -20.87 -11.88
CA LEU A 228 8.66 -22.18 -11.23
C LEU A 228 7.84 -23.22 -12.03
N PRO A 229 8.26 -24.50 -11.99
CA PRO A 229 7.65 -25.54 -12.81
C PRO A 229 6.38 -26.13 -12.18
N TRP A 230 5.32 -25.32 -12.04
CA TRP A 230 4.04 -25.76 -11.48
C TRP A 230 3.42 -26.94 -12.24
N GLY A 231 3.46 -28.13 -11.63
CA GLY A 231 2.91 -29.37 -12.20
C GLY A 231 3.59 -29.86 -13.48
N LYS A 232 4.75 -29.31 -13.87
CA LYS A 232 5.49 -29.70 -15.08
C LYS A 232 6.49 -30.80 -14.77
N LYS A 233 6.08 -32.06 -14.90
CA LYS A 233 6.93 -33.25 -14.63
C LYS A 233 7.65 -33.74 -15.89
N SER A 234 8.88 -34.22 -15.74
CA SER A 234 9.56 -35.08 -16.71
C SER A 234 8.95 -36.49 -16.71
N LYS A 235 9.01 -37.17 -17.85
CA LYS A 235 8.50 -38.53 -18.00
C LYS A 235 9.43 -39.52 -17.29
N VAL A 236 9.01 -39.97 -16.12
CA VAL A 236 9.78 -40.93 -15.31
C VAL A 236 9.80 -42.30 -15.99
N LYS A 237 10.99 -42.89 -16.11
CA LYS A 237 11.20 -44.28 -16.54
C LYS A 237 11.26 -45.17 -15.30
N ARG A 238 10.53 -46.30 -15.34
CA ARG A 238 10.46 -47.29 -14.26
C ARG A 238 11.05 -48.64 -14.66
N ASP A 239 11.88 -48.63 -15.69
CA ASP A 239 12.51 -49.84 -16.23
C ASP A 239 13.82 -50.11 -15.48
N LEU A 240 13.82 -51.18 -14.69
CA LEU A 240 14.98 -51.59 -13.90
C LEU A 240 16.11 -52.16 -14.77
N LEU A 241 15.77 -52.84 -15.88
CA LEU A 241 16.78 -53.37 -16.79
C LEU A 241 17.51 -52.25 -17.52
N LEU A 242 16.79 -51.17 -17.85
CA LEU A 242 17.40 -49.96 -18.37
C LEU A 242 18.30 -49.29 -17.31
N ALA A 243 17.84 -49.23 -16.06
CA ALA A 243 18.62 -48.63 -14.98
C ALA A 243 19.93 -49.39 -14.72
N GLU A 244 19.89 -50.72 -14.71
CA GLU A 244 21.05 -51.60 -14.58
C GLU A 244 22.06 -51.34 -15.71
N LYS A 245 21.60 -51.39 -16.97
CA LYS A 245 22.45 -51.08 -18.13
C LYS A 245 23.11 -49.70 -18.04
N VAL A 246 22.37 -48.66 -17.68
CA VAL A 246 22.91 -47.30 -17.55
C VAL A 246 23.96 -47.22 -16.44
N LEU A 247 23.73 -47.89 -15.31
CA LEU A 247 24.70 -47.94 -14.21
C LEU A 247 25.96 -48.71 -14.60
N ASP A 248 25.83 -49.79 -15.37
CA ASP A 248 26.96 -50.60 -15.86
C ASP A 248 27.76 -49.91 -16.95
N GLU A 249 27.10 -49.18 -17.86
CA GLU A 249 27.74 -48.39 -18.89
C GLU A 249 28.52 -47.20 -18.32
N ASP A 250 27.97 -46.51 -17.32
CA ASP A 250 28.57 -45.29 -16.78
C ASP A 250 29.62 -45.56 -15.68
N HIS A 251 29.62 -46.75 -15.07
CA HIS A 251 30.52 -47.10 -13.95
C HIS A 251 31.06 -48.52 -14.05
N TYR A 252 32.38 -48.65 -14.05
CA TYR A 252 33.05 -49.95 -13.95
C TYR A 252 33.07 -50.48 -12.50
N GLY A 253 32.72 -51.76 -12.31
CA GLY A 253 32.70 -52.42 -11.00
C GLY A 253 31.54 -51.94 -10.11
N LEU A 254 31.79 -51.77 -8.81
CA LEU A 254 30.80 -51.31 -7.83
C LEU A 254 29.52 -52.18 -7.71
N GLU A 255 29.64 -53.49 -7.96
CA GLU A 255 28.50 -54.43 -8.00
C GLU A 255 27.54 -54.27 -6.82
N LYS A 256 28.06 -54.28 -5.58
CA LYS A 256 27.26 -54.13 -4.37
C LYS A 256 26.55 -52.78 -4.27
N VAL A 257 27.16 -51.72 -4.78
CA VAL A 257 26.59 -50.36 -4.74
C VAL A 257 25.50 -50.23 -5.79
N LYS A 258 25.73 -50.74 -7.00
CA LYS A 258 24.72 -50.78 -8.07
C LYS A 258 23.51 -51.61 -7.67
N GLU A 259 23.73 -52.79 -7.09
CA GLU A 259 22.66 -53.66 -6.57
C GLU A 259 21.78 -52.91 -5.56
N ARG A 260 22.37 -52.21 -4.59
CA ARG A 260 21.62 -51.39 -3.62
C ARG A 260 20.84 -50.24 -4.27
N ILE A 261 21.41 -49.58 -5.27
CA ILE A 261 20.71 -48.53 -6.02
C ILE A 261 19.51 -49.13 -6.78
N LEU A 262 19.67 -50.32 -7.38
CA LEU A 262 18.59 -51.02 -8.07
C LEU A 262 17.50 -51.48 -7.12
N GLU A 263 17.85 -52.00 -5.92
CA GLU A 263 16.88 -52.32 -4.86
C GLU A 263 16.04 -51.09 -4.49
N TYR A 264 16.71 -49.96 -4.27
CA TYR A 264 16.04 -48.70 -3.95
C TYR A 264 15.09 -48.25 -5.07
N LEU A 265 15.55 -48.28 -6.32
CA LEU A 265 14.73 -47.93 -7.49
C LEU A 265 13.56 -48.90 -7.68
N ALA A 266 13.72 -50.19 -7.35
CA ALA A 266 12.67 -51.18 -7.42
C ALA A 266 11.55 -50.91 -6.41
N VAL A 267 11.90 -50.51 -5.18
CA VAL A 267 10.93 -50.08 -4.17
C VAL A 267 10.17 -48.85 -4.66
N GLN A 268 10.86 -47.84 -5.19
CA GLN A 268 10.23 -46.63 -5.73
C GLN A 268 9.31 -46.90 -6.93
N ALA A 269 9.72 -47.79 -7.83
CA ALA A 269 8.92 -48.18 -9.00
C ALA A 269 7.59 -48.82 -8.59
N ARG A 270 7.57 -49.54 -7.45
CA ARG A 270 6.39 -50.22 -6.91
C ARG A 270 5.48 -49.28 -6.11
N THR A 271 6.03 -48.46 -5.21
CA THR A 271 5.22 -47.56 -4.37
C THR A 271 4.68 -46.37 -5.16
N GLY A 272 5.39 -45.92 -6.19
CA GLY A 272 5.02 -44.76 -7.00
C GLY A 272 5.17 -43.42 -6.28
N THR A 273 5.59 -43.41 -5.02
CA THR A 273 5.83 -42.24 -4.18
C THR A 273 7.23 -42.28 -3.59
N LEU A 274 7.86 -41.12 -3.44
CA LEU A 274 9.22 -40.98 -2.86
C LEU A 274 9.23 -41.03 -1.32
N LYS A 275 8.20 -41.62 -0.69
CA LYS A 275 8.11 -41.78 0.77
C LYS A 275 9.00 -42.94 1.22
N GLY A 276 10.28 -42.65 1.42
CA GLY A 276 11.28 -43.63 1.83
C GLY A 276 12.57 -42.95 2.31
N PRO A 277 13.54 -43.72 2.81
CA PRO A 277 14.83 -43.17 3.21
C PRO A 277 15.54 -42.55 2.01
N ILE A 278 16.31 -41.49 2.24
CA ILE A 278 17.05 -40.79 1.19
C ILE A 278 18.39 -41.49 0.99
N LEU A 279 18.74 -41.81 -0.26
CA LEU A 279 20.04 -42.40 -0.57
C LEU A 279 21.19 -41.47 -0.17
N CYS A 280 22.11 -41.95 0.65
CA CYS A 280 23.34 -41.25 1.02
C CYS A 280 24.57 -42.03 0.57
N LEU A 281 25.30 -41.48 -0.41
CA LEU A 281 26.53 -42.06 -0.95
C LEU A 281 27.74 -41.57 -0.14
N VAL A 282 28.35 -42.45 0.66
CA VAL A 282 29.47 -42.12 1.56
C VAL A 282 30.75 -42.79 1.08
N GLY A 283 31.86 -42.05 0.99
CA GLY A 283 33.16 -42.62 0.61
C GLY A 283 34.26 -41.57 0.45
N PRO A 284 35.51 -41.94 0.15
CA PRO A 284 36.56 -40.95 -0.07
C PRO A 284 36.28 -40.07 -1.31
N PRO A 285 36.92 -38.89 -1.44
CA PRO A 285 36.80 -38.08 -2.65
C PRO A 285 37.34 -38.83 -3.87
N GLY A 286 36.75 -38.59 -5.04
CA GLY A 286 37.17 -39.20 -6.31
C GLY A 286 36.61 -40.60 -6.59
N VAL A 287 35.75 -41.15 -5.73
CA VAL A 287 35.13 -42.48 -5.96
C VAL A 287 33.88 -42.47 -6.87
N GLY A 288 33.57 -41.35 -7.54
CA GLY A 288 32.47 -41.31 -8.51
C GLY A 288 31.06 -41.06 -7.95
N LYS A 289 30.92 -40.66 -6.68
CA LYS A 289 29.61 -40.38 -6.03
C LYS A 289 28.70 -39.44 -6.84
N THR A 290 29.25 -38.32 -7.29
CA THR A 290 28.53 -37.35 -8.14
C THR A 290 28.15 -37.94 -9.50
N SER A 291 28.99 -38.81 -10.05
CA SER A 291 28.73 -39.48 -11.33
C SER A 291 27.59 -40.51 -11.18
N LEU A 292 27.54 -41.25 -10.07
CA LEU A 292 26.42 -42.16 -9.77
C LEU A 292 25.09 -41.41 -9.68
N GLY A 293 25.04 -40.25 -9.04
CA GLY A 293 23.85 -39.40 -9.02
C GLY A 293 23.36 -39.01 -10.42
N LYS A 294 24.28 -38.73 -11.36
CA LYS A 294 23.95 -38.44 -12.76
C LYS A 294 23.38 -39.68 -13.46
N SER A 295 23.97 -40.85 -13.26
CA SER A 295 23.50 -42.10 -13.84
C SER A 295 22.11 -42.48 -13.32
N ILE A 296 21.83 -42.25 -12.03
CA ILE A 296 20.48 -42.44 -11.46
C ILE A 296 19.47 -41.49 -12.13
N ALA A 297 19.84 -40.23 -12.36
CA ALA A 297 18.97 -39.27 -13.05
C ALA A 297 18.69 -39.70 -14.50
N LYS A 298 19.73 -40.13 -15.24
CA LYS A 298 19.64 -40.66 -16.61
C LYS A 298 18.77 -41.92 -16.68
N ALA A 299 18.95 -42.85 -15.74
CA ALA A 299 18.18 -44.09 -15.63
C ALA A 299 16.70 -43.82 -15.37
N THR A 300 16.39 -42.90 -14.44
CA THR A 300 15.01 -42.55 -14.07
C THR A 300 14.34 -41.56 -15.02
N GLY A 301 15.07 -40.98 -15.98
CA GLY A 301 14.56 -39.96 -16.90
C GLY A 301 14.24 -38.63 -16.23
N ARG A 302 14.96 -38.31 -15.14
CA ARG A 302 14.83 -37.04 -14.40
C ARG A 302 15.95 -36.09 -14.79
N GLU A 303 15.67 -34.79 -14.74
CA GLU A 303 16.70 -33.77 -14.90
C GLU A 303 17.65 -33.79 -13.70
N PHE A 304 18.95 -33.70 -13.94
CA PHE A 304 19.97 -33.74 -12.90
C PHE A 304 20.31 -32.34 -12.40
N VAL A 305 20.25 -32.15 -11.09
CA VAL A 305 20.65 -30.92 -10.40
C VAL A 305 21.69 -31.26 -9.35
N ARG A 306 22.80 -30.52 -9.35
CA ARG A 306 23.80 -30.61 -8.28
C ARG A 306 23.78 -29.34 -7.44
N MET A 307 23.64 -29.52 -6.14
CA MET A 307 23.74 -28.45 -5.14
C MET A 307 24.81 -28.83 -4.13
N ALA A 308 25.89 -28.06 -4.07
CA ALA A 308 26.94 -28.25 -3.08
C ALA A 308 26.51 -27.64 -1.75
N LEU A 309 26.55 -28.44 -0.68
CA LEU A 309 26.28 -28.04 0.69
C LEU A 309 27.57 -27.74 1.47
N GLY A 310 28.73 -28.04 0.89
CA GLY A 310 30.03 -27.72 1.48
C GLY A 310 30.19 -26.22 1.69
N GLY A 311 30.41 -25.81 2.94
CA GLY A 311 30.58 -24.41 3.31
C GLY A 311 29.28 -23.62 3.51
N VAL A 312 28.11 -24.28 3.41
CA VAL A 312 26.83 -23.66 3.80
C VAL A 312 26.82 -23.48 5.31
N ARG A 313 26.53 -22.25 5.75
CA ARG A 313 26.47 -21.86 7.16
C ARG A 313 25.18 -21.14 7.55
N ASP A 314 24.44 -20.65 6.56
CA ASP A 314 23.22 -19.88 6.76
C ASP A 314 22.01 -20.64 6.19
N GLU A 315 20.95 -20.68 6.97
CA GLU A 315 19.65 -21.23 6.60
C GLU A 315 19.05 -20.51 5.38
N ALA A 316 19.37 -19.22 5.21
CA ALA A 316 18.92 -18.42 4.09
C ALA A 316 19.38 -18.96 2.73
N GLU A 317 20.45 -19.78 2.68
CA GLU A 317 20.84 -20.44 1.43
C GLU A 317 19.83 -21.50 0.97
N ILE A 318 19.05 -22.04 1.89
CA ILE A 318 18.05 -23.09 1.65
C ILE A 318 16.66 -22.48 1.52
N ARG A 319 16.23 -21.67 2.50
CA ARG A 319 14.89 -21.03 2.55
C ARG A 319 14.82 -19.64 1.92
N GLY A 320 15.93 -19.07 1.48
CA GLY A 320 15.97 -17.72 0.91
C GLY A 320 15.89 -16.60 1.96
N HIS A 321 16.02 -15.37 1.47
CA HIS A 321 15.88 -14.16 2.28
C HIS A 321 14.43 -13.65 2.26
N ARG A 322 14.01 -12.98 3.34
CA ARG A 322 12.76 -12.22 3.33
C ARG A 322 12.79 -11.14 2.25
N ARG A 323 11.66 -10.88 1.62
CA ARG A 323 11.49 -9.91 0.52
C ARG A 323 11.47 -8.46 1.03
N THR A 324 12.57 -8.00 1.62
CA THR A 324 12.69 -6.66 2.22
C THR A 324 13.60 -5.71 1.45
N TYR A 325 14.52 -6.21 0.62
CA TYR A 325 15.45 -5.39 -0.15
C TYR A 325 15.61 -5.90 -1.58
N ILE A 326 16.11 -5.04 -2.49
CA ILE A 326 16.33 -5.37 -3.91
C ILE A 326 17.24 -6.60 -4.09
N GLY A 327 18.17 -6.81 -3.16
CA GLY A 327 19.10 -7.96 -3.17
C GLY A 327 18.53 -9.25 -2.56
N SER A 328 17.28 -9.28 -2.09
CA SER A 328 16.67 -10.49 -1.55
C SER A 328 16.55 -11.54 -2.66
N MET A 329 17.07 -12.74 -2.42
CA MET A 329 17.03 -13.86 -3.36
C MET A 329 16.29 -15.05 -2.74
N PRO A 330 15.59 -15.85 -3.55
CA PRO A 330 15.02 -17.13 -3.11
C PRO A 330 16.13 -18.13 -2.77
N GLY A 331 15.79 -19.17 -2.02
CA GLY A 331 16.71 -20.23 -1.66
C GLY A 331 17.26 -20.98 -2.88
N LYS A 332 18.44 -21.59 -2.74
CA LYS A 332 19.12 -22.32 -3.84
C LYS A 332 18.28 -23.45 -4.43
N ILE A 333 17.39 -24.05 -3.65
CA ILE A 333 16.45 -25.09 -4.12
C ILE A 333 15.48 -24.50 -5.15
N ILE A 334 14.81 -23.40 -4.79
CA ILE A 334 13.87 -22.68 -5.65
C ILE A 334 14.57 -22.14 -6.90
N GLN A 335 15.77 -21.57 -6.75
CA GLN A 335 16.57 -21.12 -7.90
C GLN A 335 16.88 -22.26 -8.86
N SER A 336 17.25 -23.43 -8.34
CA SER A 336 17.57 -24.60 -9.15
C SER A 336 16.33 -25.19 -9.84
N LEU A 337 15.18 -25.20 -9.17
CA LEU A 337 13.90 -25.61 -9.76
C LEU A 337 13.48 -24.68 -10.90
N LYS A 338 13.62 -23.36 -10.72
CA LYS A 338 13.39 -22.37 -11.78
C LYS A 338 14.30 -22.61 -12.98
N LYS A 339 15.59 -22.88 -12.75
CA LYS A 339 16.57 -23.15 -13.82
C LYS A 339 16.26 -24.42 -14.61
N VAL A 340 15.81 -25.48 -13.94
CA VAL A 340 15.57 -26.79 -14.56
C VAL A 340 14.20 -26.86 -15.23
N GLY A 341 13.22 -26.10 -14.73
CA GLY A 341 11.89 -26.03 -15.35
C GLY A 341 11.09 -27.33 -15.25
N LYS A 342 11.45 -28.23 -14.33
CA LYS A 342 10.71 -29.48 -14.02
C LYS A 342 10.45 -29.60 -12.52
N SER A 343 9.30 -30.15 -12.14
CA SER A 343 8.90 -30.32 -10.72
C SER A 343 9.36 -31.62 -10.09
N ASN A 344 9.90 -32.56 -10.88
CA ASN A 344 10.39 -33.85 -10.40
C ASN A 344 11.87 -34.14 -10.77
N PRO A 345 12.80 -33.17 -10.66
CA PRO A 345 14.22 -33.42 -10.93
C PRO A 345 14.84 -34.32 -9.84
N LEU A 346 16.05 -34.79 -10.11
CA LEU A 346 16.92 -35.40 -9.12
C LEU A 346 17.87 -34.34 -8.57
N PHE A 347 17.77 -34.04 -7.28
CA PHE A 347 18.68 -33.17 -6.56
C PHE A 347 19.77 -33.99 -5.89
N LEU A 348 21.00 -33.79 -6.33
CA LEU A 348 22.19 -34.27 -5.65
C LEU A 348 22.69 -33.20 -4.69
N LEU A 349 22.53 -33.46 -3.39
CA LEU A 349 23.04 -32.66 -2.28
C LEU A 349 24.46 -33.12 -1.95
N ASP A 350 25.45 -32.41 -2.47
CA ASP A 350 26.86 -32.80 -2.42
C ASP A 350 27.54 -32.30 -1.13
N GLU A 351 28.35 -33.15 -0.49
CA GLU A 351 29.16 -32.81 0.70
C GLU A 351 28.36 -32.38 1.94
N ILE A 352 27.33 -33.15 2.31
CA ILE A 352 26.48 -32.86 3.48
C ILE A 352 27.24 -32.88 4.82
N ASP A 353 28.39 -33.55 4.90
CA ASP A 353 29.27 -33.58 6.08
C ASP A 353 30.07 -32.29 6.28
N LYS A 354 30.13 -31.42 5.27
CA LYS A 354 30.86 -30.15 5.32
C LYS A 354 29.96 -28.95 5.60
N MET A 355 28.72 -29.19 6.04
CA MET A 355 27.85 -28.12 6.52
C MET A 355 28.35 -27.61 7.87
N GLY A 356 28.47 -26.30 8.00
CA GLY A 356 28.85 -25.65 9.24
C GLY A 356 27.62 -25.32 10.08
N GLN A 357 27.74 -25.45 11.40
CA GLN A 357 26.81 -24.83 12.34
C GLN A 357 27.36 -23.45 12.72
N ASP A 358 26.66 -22.38 12.37
CA ASP A 358 26.97 -21.02 12.84
C ASP A 358 25.88 -20.53 13.81
N PHE A 359 26.19 -19.48 14.59
CA PHE A 359 25.30 -18.91 15.62
C PHE A 359 23.99 -18.28 15.07
N ARG A 360 23.84 -18.19 13.73
CA ARG A 360 22.73 -17.50 13.05
C ARG A 360 21.56 -18.40 12.63
N GLY A 361 21.68 -19.72 12.81
CA GLY A 361 20.65 -20.69 12.44
C GLY A 361 21.28 -22.05 12.12
N ASP A 362 20.48 -23.10 12.17
CA ASP A 362 20.93 -24.45 11.84
C ASP A 362 20.47 -24.83 10.42
N PRO A 363 21.34 -24.82 9.40
CA PRO A 363 20.96 -25.19 8.03
C PRO A 363 20.45 -26.63 7.94
N SER A 364 20.80 -27.50 8.90
CA SER A 364 20.27 -28.87 8.94
C SER A 364 18.76 -28.90 9.20
N SER A 365 18.22 -27.93 9.94
CA SER A 365 16.78 -27.81 10.20
C SER A 365 15.98 -27.47 8.94
N ALA A 366 16.48 -26.54 8.12
CA ALA A 366 15.87 -26.24 6.82
C ALA A 366 16.01 -27.40 5.83
N LEU A 367 17.10 -28.17 5.86
CA LEU A 367 17.19 -29.40 5.07
C LEU A 367 16.20 -30.46 5.54
N LEU A 368 15.93 -30.58 6.84
CA LEU A 368 14.94 -31.54 7.32
C LEU A 368 13.56 -31.27 6.75
N GLU A 369 13.12 -30.01 6.69
CA GLU A 369 11.84 -29.65 6.09
C GLU A 369 11.77 -30.03 4.60
N VAL A 370 12.86 -29.83 3.86
CA VAL A 370 12.97 -30.18 2.43
C VAL A 370 12.95 -31.69 2.21
N LEU A 371 13.61 -32.43 3.11
CA LEU A 371 13.87 -33.85 2.96
C LEU A 371 12.77 -34.73 3.58
N ASP A 372 12.02 -34.21 4.56
CA ASP A 372 10.96 -34.93 5.25
C ASP A 372 9.73 -35.11 4.34
N PRO A 373 9.33 -36.36 4.00
CA PRO A 373 8.12 -36.60 3.21
C PRO A 373 6.81 -36.10 3.82
N GLU A 374 6.79 -35.75 5.11
CA GLU A 374 5.62 -35.17 5.79
C GLU A 374 5.54 -33.64 5.70
N GLN A 375 6.67 -32.97 5.42
CA GLN A 375 6.76 -31.50 5.40
C GLN A 375 7.06 -30.95 4.00
N ASN A 376 7.71 -31.73 3.14
CA ASN A 376 8.19 -31.25 1.85
C ASN A 376 7.08 -30.88 0.85
N ASN A 377 5.84 -31.28 1.09
CA ASN A 377 4.67 -30.88 0.31
C ASN A 377 4.25 -29.42 0.58
N THR A 378 4.66 -28.86 1.73
CA THR A 378 4.37 -27.49 2.17
C THR A 378 5.67 -26.76 2.50
N PHE A 379 6.70 -26.89 1.67
CA PHE A 379 7.98 -26.22 1.90
C PHE A 379 7.81 -24.70 1.77
N ALA A 380 8.15 -23.97 2.83
CA ALA A 380 7.98 -22.52 2.88
C ALA A 380 9.32 -21.78 2.69
N ASP A 381 9.50 -21.19 1.51
CA ASP A 381 10.62 -20.29 1.23
C ASP A 381 10.27 -18.85 1.64
N HIS A 382 11.16 -18.19 2.37
CA HIS A 382 10.97 -16.84 2.92
C HIS A 382 10.82 -15.75 1.85
N TYR A 383 11.33 -15.98 0.63
CA TYR A 383 11.21 -15.05 -0.48
C TYR A 383 9.88 -15.25 -1.22
N LEU A 384 9.49 -16.52 -1.44
CA LEU A 384 8.23 -16.88 -2.10
C LEU A 384 7.01 -16.55 -1.25
N GLU A 385 7.13 -16.73 0.06
CA GLU A 385 6.07 -16.55 1.05
C GLU A 385 4.77 -17.32 0.66
N VAL A 386 4.92 -18.46 -0.02
CA VAL A 386 3.88 -19.43 -0.35
C VAL A 386 4.48 -20.83 -0.27
N ASP A 387 3.65 -21.79 0.07
CA ASP A 387 4.07 -23.19 0.12
C ASP A 387 4.32 -23.75 -1.29
N TYR A 388 5.45 -24.43 -1.44
CA TYR A 388 5.83 -25.11 -2.67
C TYR A 388 6.00 -26.62 -2.45
N ASP A 389 5.36 -27.41 -3.31
CA ASP A 389 5.37 -28.87 -3.20
C ASP A 389 6.66 -29.46 -3.81
N LEU A 390 7.48 -30.07 -2.95
CA LEU A 390 8.71 -30.79 -3.29
C LEU A 390 8.55 -32.32 -3.23
N SER A 391 7.35 -32.86 -2.97
CA SER A 391 7.14 -34.31 -2.80
C SER A 391 7.54 -35.16 -4.01
N ASP A 392 7.55 -34.58 -5.21
CA ASP A 392 7.97 -35.26 -6.45
C ASP A 392 9.48 -35.17 -6.74
N VAL A 393 10.22 -34.36 -5.98
CA VAL A 393 11.66 -34.16 -6.13
C VAL A 393 12.41 -35.34 -5.52
N MET A 394 13.30 -35.94 -6.30
CA MET A 394 14.11 -37.07 -5.82
C MET A 394 15.42 -36.54 -5.24
N PHE A 395 15.60 -36.65 -3.93
CA PHE A 395 16.83 -36.25 -3.26
C PHE A 395 17.81 -37.42 -3.17
N VAL A 396 19.09 -37.15 -3.42
CA VAL A 396 20.23 -38.03 -3.19
C VAL A 396 21.31 -37.20 -2.52
N THR A 397 21.89 -37.69 -1.43
CA THR A 397 22.96 -36.99 -0.71
C THR A 397 24.30 -37.66 -0.95
N THR A 398 25.38 -36.90 -0.90
CA THR A 398 26.74 -37.45 -0.85
C THR A 398 27.45 -36.93 0.39
N SER A 399 28.39 -37.74 0.88
CA SER A 399 29.24 -37.35 2.00
C SER A 399 30.62 -37.97 1.87
N ASN A 400 31.65 -37.33 2.45
CA ASN A 400 32.99 -37.92 2.52
C ASN A 400 33.18 -38.75 3.80
N THR A 401 32.50 -38.37 4.87
CA THR A 401 32.58 -39.02 6.19
C THR A 401 31.19 -39.38 6.69
N LEU A 402 31.08 -40.03 7.85
CA LEU A 402 29.78 -40.26 8.50
C LEU A 402 29.42 -39.13 9.46
N ASN A 403 30.11 -37.98 9.41
CA ASN A 403 29.86 -36.84 10.27
C ASN A 403 28.67 -36.02 9.76
N ILE A 404 27.49 -36.64 9.74
CA ILE A 404 26.22 -36.05 9.30
C ILE A 404 25.39 -35.79 10.56
N PRO A 405 24.62 -34.67 10.63
CA PRO A 405 23.72 -34.44 11.75
C PRO A 405 22.78 -35.63 11.98
N GLY A 406 22.68 -36.09 13.23
CA GLY A 406 21.88 -37.28 13.60
C GLY A 406 20.44 -37.29 13.04
N PRO A 407 19.66 -36.20 13.17
CA PRO A 407 18.30 -36.13 12.62
C PRO A 407 18.21 -36.36 11.11
N LEU A 408 19.24 -35.97 10.36
CA LEU A 408 19.32 -36.19 8.91
C LEU A 408 19.72 -37.64 8.62
N MET A 409 20.68 -38.18 9.39
CA MET A 409 21.18 -39.55 9.25
C MET A 409 20.07 -40.59 9.44
N ASP A 410 19.16 -40.38 10.39
CA ASP A 410 18.04 -41.30 10.69
C ASP A 410 17.06 -41.45 9.52
N ARG A 411 17.05 -40.49 8.58
CA ARG A 411 16.20 -40.50 7.39
C ARG A 411 16.96 -40.93 6.13
N MET A 412 18.21 -41.38 6.26
CA MET A 412 19.07 -41.74 5.14
C MET A 412 19.40 -43.23 5.09
N GLU A 413 19.43 -43.77 3.87
CA GLU A 413 19.99 -45.09 3.59
C GLU A 413 21.46 -44.91 3.17
N ILE A 414 22.37 -45.33 4.04
CA ILE A 414 23.81 -45.13 3.85
C ILE A 414 24.38 -46.24 2.96
N ILE A 415 24.86 -45.86 1.78
CA ILE A 415 25.63 -46.74 0.89
C ILE A 415 27.10 -46.32 0.94
N ARG A 416 27.95 -47.24 1.41
CA ARG A 416 29.40 -47.00 1.53
C ARG A 416 30.13 -47.42 0.26
N LEU A 417 30.81 -46.47 -0.37
CA LEU A 417 31.72 -46.67 -1.50
C LEU A 417 33.14 -46.78 -0.97
N SER A 418 33.76 -47.94 -1.15
CA SER A 418 35.19 -48.11 -0.95
C SER A 418 35.99 -47.48 -2.09
N GLY A 419 37.27 -47.21 -1.85
CA GLY A 419 38.18 -46.86 -2.94
C GLY A 419 38.33 -48.00 -3.95
N TYR A 420 38.80 -47.66 -5.14
CA TYR A 420 39.06 -48.60 -6.22
C TYR A 420 40.38 -49.35 -6.06
N THR A 421 40.39 -50.63 -6.42
CA THR A 421 41.60 -51.43 -6.62
C THR A 421 42.39 -50.93 -7.84
N GLU A 422 43.66 -51.31 -7.96
CA GLU A 422 44.51 -50.88 -9.08
C GLU A 422 43.96 -51.35 -10.44
N GLN A 423 43.41 -52.56 -10.49
CA GLN A 423 42.75 -53.12 -11.69
C GLN A 423 41.50 -52.32 -12.07
N GLU A 424 40.65 -51.99 -11.09
CA GLU A 424 39.47 -51.14 -11.32
C GLU A 424 39.87 -49.74 -11.79
N LYS A 425 40.90 -49.12 -11.18
CA LYS A 425 41.41 -47.82 -11.63
C LYS A 425 41.92 -47.87 -13.07
N HIS A 426 42.62 -48.93 -13.45
CA HIS A 426 43.09 -49.12 -14.82
C HIS A 426 41.92 -49.22 -15.82
N ALA A 427 40.88 -50.01 -15.48
CA ALA A 427 39.68 -50.13 -16.31
C ALA A 427 38.92 -48.81 -16.43
N ILE A 428 38.69 -48.11 -15.31
CA ILE A 428 38.03 -46.78 -15.30
C ILE A 428 38.82 -45.77 -16.13
N ALA A 429 40.15 -45.77 -16.01
CA ALA A 429 41.00 -44.88 -16.78
C ALA A 429 40.83 -45.11 -18.29
N LYS A 430 40.85 -46.38 -18.71
CA LYS A 430 40.71 -46.76 -20.12
C LYS A 430 39.31 -46.51 -20.69
N GLN A 431 38.25 -46.69 -19.90
CA GLN A 431 36.87 -46.62 -20.38
C GLN A 431 36.24 -45.23 -20.26
N HIS A 432 36.67 -44.40 -19.29
CA HIS A 432 35.96 -43.17 -18.95
C HIS A 432 36.83 -41.91 -18.79
N LEU A 433 38.12 -42.04 -18.42
CA LEU A 433 38.96 -40.86 -18.14
C LEU A 433 39.85 -40.45 -19.32
N ILE A 434 40.34 -41.41 -20.10
CA ILE A 434 41.13 -41.16 -21.30
C ILE A 434 40.14 -40.97 -22.45
N PRO A 435 40.04 -39.77 -23.06
CA PRO A 435 39.24 -39.60 -24.27
C PRO A 435 39.80 -40.47 -25.40
N GLU A 436 38.93 -40.95 -26.29
CA GLU A 436 39.35 -41.66 -27.51
C GLU A 436 40.40 -40.90 -28.32
#